data_AF-G1U450-F1
#
_entry.id   AF-G1U450-F1
#
_cell.length_a   1.000
_cell.length_b   1.000
_cell.length_c   1.000
_cell.angle_alpha   90.00
_cell.angle_beta   90.00
_cell.angle_gamma   90.00
#
_symmetry.space_group_name_H-M   'P 1'
#
loop_
_entity.id
_entity.type
_entity.pdbx_description
1 polymer ?
#
loop_
_entity_poly.entity_id
_entity_poly.type
_entity_poly.pdbx_seq_one_letter_code
_entity_poly.pdbx_strand_id
1 'polypeptide(L)'
;MARPGARRCCLGWDFSTQQVKVVAVDSDLTVFYEDSVHFDRDLPEFGTQGGVHVHKDGLTVTSPVLMWVQALDVLLEKMKASGFDFSQVVALSGAGQQHGSVYWKRGAGRVLTSLSPALPLHEQLQRFTGNQIAKIHQQNPEAYAQTERISLVSSFAASLFLGSYSPTDYSDGSGMNLLQIQEKVWSRPCLDACAPRLEEKLGPPVPSCSVVGAVSSYYVQRYGFSPGCKVVAFTGDNPASLAGMKLEEGDIAVSLGTSDTLFLWLREPTPALEGHIFCNPVDPRHYMALLCFKNGSLMREKIRDESASCSWSEFSRALGSTEMGNGGQLGFYFDVMEITPDVIGRYRFNADGREVSASPGNGEIGALVEGQSMAKRIHAEGLGYRIMPKTKILATGGASHNRDLLQVGVIAPSERQRLGGRGRLRTHASHTVSRFCCSPTSTGFCCPPHIHGVLLFPHIHGVLLFPPRPWGSVPPTHIHGFCCPPTSTGFFCSPHVHGVLLSPPPTSTGFCCSPHVHGVLLSPHVHGVLLSPHVHGVLLFPHVHGVLLFPPRPRGSAVPPHPQGSALPHVHRVLLSPHVH
;
A
#
# COMPACT_ATOMS: atom_id res chain seq x y z
N MET A 1 38.27 -13.83 -38.32
CA MET A 1 37.05 -13.75 -37.49
C MET A 1 37.24 -12.63 -36.49
N ALA A 2 36.29 -11.70 -36.38
CA ALA A 2 36.32 -10.74 -35.27
C ALA A 2 36.10 -11.49 -33.95
N ARG A 3 36.77 -11.06 -32.87
CA ARG A 3 36.39 -11.51 -31.53
C ARG A 3 34.92 -11.10 -31.30
N PRO A 4 34.06 -11.96 -30.72
CA PRO A 4 32.76 -11.52 -30.22
C PRO A 4 32.97 -10.29 -29.34
N GLY A 5 32.13 -9.26 -29.52
CA GLY A 5 32.19 -8.07 -28.66
C GLY A 5 31.98 -8.47 -27.20
N ALA A 6 32.69 -7.80 -26.29
CA ALA A 6 32.59 -8.03 -24.85
C ALA A 6 31.16 -7.72 -24.36
N ARG A 7 30.32 -8.77 -24.26
CA ARG A 7 28.90 -8.66 -23.90
C ARG A 7 28.76 -8.49 -22.39
N ARG A 8 29.02 -7.27 -21.92
CA ARG A 8 28.81 -6.86 -20.52
C ARG A 8 27.38 -7.21 -20.08
N CYS A 9 27.27 -7.78 -18.88
CA CYS A 9 26.01 -8.29 -18.37
C CYS A 9 25.85 -8.02 -16.86
N CYS A 10 24.61 -8.10 -16.40
CA CYS A 10 24.24 -8.19 -14.99
C CYS A 10 23.67 -9.58 -14.70
N LEU A 11 23.92 -10.10 -13.49
CA LEU A 11 23.27 -11.32 -13.00
C LEU A 11 22.09 -10.98 -12.09
N GLY A 12 20.93 -11.58 -12.37
CA GLY A 12 19.77 -11.60 -11.48
C GLY A 12 19.63 -12.99 -10.85
N TRP A 13 19.74 -13.06 -9.53
CA TRP A 13 19.58 -14.30 -8.75
C TRP A 13 18.19 -14.40 -8.15
N ASP A 14 17.69 -15.62 -7.92
CA ASP A 14 16.45 -15.87 -7.19
C ASP A 14 16.62 -17.09 -6.26
N PHE A 15 16.68 -16.81 -4.95
CA PHE A 15 16.75 -17.81 -3.87
C PHE A 15 15.33 -18.14 -3.39
N SER A 16 14.62 -18.90 -4.21
CA SER A 16 13.22 -19.29 -4.01
C SER A 16 13.09 -20.50 -3.06
N THR A 17 11.85 -20.91 -2.75
CA THR A 17 11.55 -22.02 -1.84
C THR A 17 12.00 -23.38 -2.36
N GLN A 18 11.92 -23.61 -3.67
CA GLN A 18 12.18 -24.93 -4.30
C GLN A 18 13.50 -25.02 -5.08
N GLN A 19 14.14 -23.88 -5.37
CA GLN A 19 15.30 -23.80 -6.25
C GLN A 19 16.07 -22.49 -6.06
N VAL A 20 17.36 -22.49 -6.40
CA VAL A 20 18.08 -21.26 -6.75
C VAL A 20 18.12 -21.15 -8.27
N LYS A 21 17.81 -19.96 -8.81
CA LYS A 21 17.94 -19.63 -10.23
C LYS A 21 18.90 -18.46 -10.45
N VAL A 22 19.45 -18.38 -11.66
CA VAL A 22 20.19 -17.23 -12.15
C VAL A 22 19.78 -16.91 -13.59
N VAL A 23 19.70 -15.62 -13.91
CA VAL A 23 19.58 -15.11 -15.29
C VAL A 23 20.72 -14.12 -15.56
N ALA A 24 21.27 -14.14 -16.77
CA ALA A 24 22.20 -13.11 -17.24
C ALA A 24 21.51 -12.21 -18.26
N VAL A 25 21.55 -10.90 -18.00
CA VAL A 25 20.92 -9.86 -18.80
C VAL A 25 22.00 -8.93 -19.35
N ASP A 26 21.97 -8.65 -20.65
CA ASP A 26 22.96 -7.75 -21.28
C ASP A 26 22.58 -6.26 -21.21
N SER A 27 23.39 -5.40 -21.82
CA SER A 27 23.16 -3.95 -21.91
C SER A 27 21.87 -3.56 -22.64
N ASP A 28 21.36 -4.44 -23.50
CA ASP A 28 20.15 -4.22 -24.29
C ASP A 28 18.91 -4.76 -23.56
N LEU A 29 19.06 -5.10 -22.27
CA LEU A 29 18.06 -5.68 -21.38
C LEU A 29 17.50 -7.03 -21.87
N THR A 30 18.30 -7.78 -22.62
CA THR A 30 17.94 -9.09 -23.17
C THR A 30 18.52 -10.19 -22.30
N VAL A 31 17.68 -11.12 -21.85
CA VAL A 31 18.12 -12.35 -21.18
C VAL A 31 18.79 -13.25 -22.22
N PHE A 32 19.98 -13.76 -21.92
CA PHE A 32 20.74 -14.60 -22.86
C PHE A 32 21.31 -15.89 -22.24
N TYR A 33 21.16 -16.05 -20.93
CA TYR A 33 21.56 -17.23 -20.19
C TYR A 33 20.63 -17.37 -18.99
N GLU A 34 20.14 -18.57 -18.75
CA GLU A 34 19.32 -18.94 -17.59
C GLU A 34 19.75 -20.33 -17.13
N ASP A 35 19.87 -20.54 -15.81
CA ASP A 35 20.11 -21.88 -15.23
C ASP A 35 19.56 -21.96 -13.79
N SER A 36 19.34 -23.17 -13.29
CA SER A 36 18.74 -23.44 -11.98
C SER A 36 19.33 -24.66 -11.27
N VAL A 37 19.16 -24.71 -9.94
CA VAL A 37 19.38 -25.89 -9.10
C VAL A 37 18.11 -26.12 -8.29
N HIS A 38 17.46 -27.28 -8.48
CA HIS A 38 16.22 -27.66 -7.81
C HIS A 38 16.54 -28.53 -6.59
N PHE A 39 16.12 -28.11 -5.40
CA PHE A 39 16.60 -28.68 -4.14
C PHE A 39 16.33 -30.19 -4.02
N ASP A 40 15.08 -30.62 -4.16
CA ASP A 40 14.72 -32.05 -3.98
C ASP A 40 15.35 -32.99 -5.03
N ARG A 41 15.75 -32.46 -6.20
CA ARG A 41 16.30 -33.23 -7.32
C ARG A 41 17.83 -33.27 -7.29
N ASP A 42 18.44 -32.11 -7.08
CA ASP A 42 19.88 -31.90 -7.23
C ASP A 42 20.64 -31.97 -5.90
N LEU A 43 19.92 -31.86 -4.77
CA LEU A 43 20.45 -31.94 -3.40
C LEU A 43 19.60 -32.88 -2.50
N PRO A 44 19.28 -34.12 -2.95
CA PRO A 44 18.35 -35.01 -2.25
C PRO A 44 18.83 -35.44 -0.85
N GLU A 45 20.12 -35.30 -0.54
CA GLU A 45 20.70 -35.61 0.78
C GLU A 45 20.13 -34.74 1.92
N PHE A 46 19.55 -33.57 1.61
CA PHE A 46 18.85 -32.75 2.60
C PHE A 46 17.44 -33.26 2.91
N GLY A 47 16.91 -34.22 2.16
CA GLY A 47 15.62 -34.88 2.42
C GLY A 47 14.42 -33.93 2.43
N THR A 48 14.42 -32.89 1.60
CA THR A 48 13.31 -31.93 1.48
C THR A 48 12.20 -32.46 0.57
N GLN A 49 11.01 -31.87 0.73
CA GLN A 49 9.91 -32.02 -0.22
C GLN A 49 9.34 -30.62 -0.50
N GLY A 50 9.35 -30.20 -1.77
CA GLY A 50 9.12 -28.80 -2.15
C GLY A 50 10.20 -27.85 -1.61
N GLY A 51 11.43 -28.32 -1.40
CA GLY A 51 12.52 -27.53 -0.83
C GLY A 51 12.40 -27.22 0.67
N VAL A 52 11.43 -27.83 1.36
CA VAL A 52 11.17 -27.62 2.79
C VAL A 52 11.05 -28.93 3.56
N HIS A 53 11.16 -28.84 4.88
CA HIS A 53 10.71 -29.83 5.84
C HIS A 53 9.44 -29.31 6.53
N VAL A 54 8.34 -30.03 6.37
CA VAL A 54 7.14 -29.85 7.22
C VAL A 54 7.34 -30.73 8.45
N HIS A 55 7.32 -30.12 9.63
CA HIS A 55 7.56 -30.82 10.89
C HIS A 55 6.32 -31.59 11.36
N LYS A 56 6.50 -32.44 12.38
CA LYS A 56 5.44 -33.28 12.96
C LYS A 56 4.23 -32.52 13.53
N ASP A 57 4.37 -31.21 13.77
CA ASP A 57 3.27 -30.35 14.24
C ASP A 57 2.35 -29.87 13.10
N GLY A 58 2.72 -30.08 11.84
CA GLY A 58 1.97 -29.62 10.66
C GLY A 58 1.96 -28.10 10.47
N LEU A 59 2.70 -27.35 11.29
CA LEU A 59 2.69 -25.88 11.33
C LEU A 59 4.10 -25.29 11.13
N THR A 60 5.13 -25.97 11.62
CA THR A 60 6.52 -25.53 11.44
C THR A 60 7.02 -26.02 10.10
N VAL A 61 7.42 -25.07 9.25
CA VAL A 61 8.05 -25.32 7.94
C VAL A 61 9.43 -24.67 7.94
N THR A 62 10.46 -25.41 7.54
CA THR A 62 11.86 -24.93 7.51
C THR A 62 12.62 -25.48 6.32
N SER A 63 13.57 -24.72 5.76
CA SER A 63 14.61 -25.26 4.87
C SER A 63 15.98 -25.28 5.58
N PRO A 64 16.87 -26.24 5.27
CA PRO A 64 18.24 -26.22 5.75
C PRO A 64 19.05 -25.11 5.06
N VAL A 65 19.63 -24.17 5.82
CA VAL A 65 20.36 -23.02 5.23
C VAL A 65 21.57 -23.47 4.39
N LEU A 66 22.26 -24.55 4.79
CA LEU A 66 23.39 -25.10 4.02
C LEU A 66 22.99 -25.63 2.64
N MET A 67 21.74 -26.05 2.45
CA MET A 67 21.21 -26.45 1.15
C MET A 67 21.23 -25.27 0.17
N TRP A 68 20.89 -24.06 0.62
CA TRP A 68 20.96 -22.86 -0.20
C TRP A 68 22.40 -22.46 -0.56
N VAL A 69 23.34 -22.67 0.37
CA VAL A 69 24.78 -22.43 0.11
C VAL A 69 25.31 -23.43 -0.92
N GLN A 70 24.99 -24.72 -0.75
CA GLN A 70 25.42 -25.77 -1.67
C GLN A 70 24.75 -25.63 -3.05
N ALA A 71 23.50 -25.19 -3.11
CA ALA A 71 22.83 -24.86 -4.37
C ALA A 71 23.54 -23.73 -5.13
N LEU A 72 24.03 -22.71 -4.43
CA LEU A 72 24.82 -21.64 -5.04
C LEU A 72 26.16 -22.17 -5.58
N ASP A 73 26.87 -23.01 -4.82
CA ASP A 73 28.11 -23.65 -5.31
C ASP A 73 27.85 -24.48 -6.57
N VAL A 74 26.84 -25.36 -6.55
CA VAL A 74 26.47 -26.21 -7.70
C VAL A 74 26.10 -25.35 -8.91
N LEU A 75 25.31 -24.29 -8.73
CA LEU A 75 24.90 -23.41 -9.83
C LEU A 75 26.09 -22.64 -10.43
N LEU A 76 27.02 -22.14 -9.60
CA LEU A 76 28.24 -21.47 -10.09
C LEU A 76 29.18 -22.42 -10.82
N GLU A 77 29.35 -23.66 -10.35
CA GLU A 77 30.14 -24.66 -11.09
C GLU A 77 29.44 -25.09 -12.39
N LYS A 78 28.10 -25.20 -12.43
CA LYS A 78 27.35 -25.43 -13.68
C LYS A 78 27.56 -24.31 -14.69
N MET A 79 27.43 -23.04 -14.27
CA MET A 79 27.73 -21.86 -15.09
C MET A 79 29.15 -21.93 -15.66
N LYS A 80 30.15 -22.20 -14.82
CA LYS A 80 31.56 -22.35 -15.22
C LYS A 80 31.76 -23.49 -16.22
N ALA A 81 31.16 -24.65 -15.97
CA ALA A 81 31.24 -25.82 -16.85
C ALA A 81 30.57 -25.57 -18.21
N SER A 82 29.50 -24.76 -18.26
CA SER A 82 28.85 -24.34 -19.51
C SER A 82 29.67 -23.31 -20.32
N GLY A 83 30.79 -22.81 -19.79
CA GLY A 83 31.63 -21.80 -20.43
C GLY A 83 31.16 -20.36 -20.25
N PHE A 84 30.37 -20.07 -19.20
CA PHE A 84 29.90 -18.72 -18.90
C PHE A 84 31.08 -17.76 -18.58
N ASP A 85 31.18 -16.65 -19.31
CA ASP A 85 32.24 -15.65 -19.11
C ASP A 85 31.91 -14.67 -17.97
N PHE A 86 32.27 -15.06 -16.75
CA PHE A 86 32.13 -14.24 -15.55
C PHE A 86 32.87 -12.89 -15.61
N SER A 87 33.87 -12.73 -16.50
CA SER A 87 34.61 -11.46 -16.61
C SER A 87 33.76 -10.32 -17.18
N GLN A 88 32.65 -10.64 -17.85
CA GLN A 88 31.69 -9.67 -18.38
C GLN A 88 30.71 -9.12 -17.33
N VAL A 89 30.60 -9.74 -16.15
CA VAL A 89 29.61 -9.36 -15.14
C VAL A 89 30.00 -8.02 -14.51
N VAL A 90 29.21 -6.98 -14.76
CA VAL A 90 29.44 -5.62 -14.22
C VAL A 90 28.76 -5.39 -12.88
N ALA A 91 27.65 -6.07 -12.63
CA ALA A 91 26.93 -6.04 -11.37
C ALA A 91 26.08 -7.31 -11.18
N LEU A 92 25.70 -7.57 -9.94
CA LEU A 92 24.69 -8.57 -9.59
C LEU A 92 23.75 -8.06 -8.50
N SER A 93 22.53 -8.57 -8.51
CA SER A 93 21.51 -8.40 -7.48
C SER A 93 20.65 -9.67 -7.46
N GLY A 94 19.67 -9.76 -6.58
CA GLY A 94 18.76 -10.87 -6.59
C GLY A 94 17.59 -10.75 -5.62
N ALA A 95 16.74 -11.75 -5.74
CA ALA A 95 15.60 -11.99 -4.89
C ALA A 95 15.91 -13.09 -3.86
N GLY A 96 15.30 -13.01 -2.69
CA GLY A 96 15.12 -14.14 -1.79
C GLY A 96 13.64 -14.32 -1.46
N GLN A 97 13.23 -15.57 -1.20
CA GLN A 97 11.89 -15.82 -0.65
C GLN A 97 11.67 -15.01 0.63
N GLN A 98 10.55 -14.28 0.70
CA GLN A 98 10.32 -13.33 1.79
C GLN A 98 10.12 -14.03 3.14
N HIS A 99 10.30 -13.27 4.23
CA HIS A 99 10.07 -13.66 5.63
C HIS A 99 10.98 -14.79 6.19
N GLY A 100 11.64 -15.58 5.34
CA GLY A 100 12.68 -16.51 5.76
C GLY A 100 13.88 -15.77 6.36
N SER A 101 14.42 -16.25 7.48
CA SER A 101 15.58 -15.63 8.12
C SER A 101 16.70 -16.62 8.46
N VAL A 102 17.92 -16.10 8.61
CA VAL A 102 19.16 -16.86 8.85
C VAL A 102 19.91 -16.27 10.05
N TYR A 103 20.44 -17.16 10.89
CA TYR A 103 21.06 -16.85 12.18
C TYR A 103 22.52 -17.18 12.08
N TRP A 104 23.35 -16.15 11.92
CA TRP A 104 24.79 -16.32 11.83
C TRP A 104 25.36 -16.51 13.23
N LYS A 105 25.94 -17.68 13.48
CA LYS A 105 26.64 -17.99 14.72
C LYS A 105 27.88 -17.10 14.87
N ARG A 106 28.22 -16.74 16.12
CA ARG A 106 29.38 -15.93 16.47
C ARG A 106 30.66 -16.43 15.80
N GLY A 107 31.38 -15.52 15.15
CA GLY A 107 32.59 -15.79 14.36
C GLY A 107 32.33 -16.01 12.87
N ALA A 108 31.08 -16.15 12.40
CA ALA A 108 30.77 -16.33 10.98
C ALA A 108 31.24 -15.15 10.12
N GLY A 109 31.17 -13.92 10.65
CA GLY A 109 31.64 -12.72 9.93
C GLY A 109 33.14 -12.79 9.62
N ARG A 110 33.94 -13.39 10.51
CA ARG A 110 35.37 -13.64 10.24
C ARG A 110 35.57 -14.65 9.12
N VAL A 111 34.79 -15.74 9.10
CA VAL A 111 34.86 -16.78 8.06
C VAL A 111 34.50 -16.21 6.69
N LEU A 112 33.42 -15.40 6.60
CA LEU A 112 33.04 -14.72 5.35
C LEU A 112 34.18 -13.84 4.80
N THR A 113 34.87 -13.10 5.66
CA THR A 113 36.01 -12.25 5.24
C THR A 113 37.28 -13.02 4.88
N SER A 114 37.33 -14.33 5.14
CA SER A 114 38.50 -15.19 4.92
C SER A 114 38.19 -16.44 4.08
N LEU A 115 37.23 -16.35 3.15
CA LEU A 115 36.86 -17.45 2.25
C LEU A 115 38.02 -17.85 1.34
N SER A 116 38.34 -19.15 1.30
CA SER A 116 39.34 -19.73 0.43
C SER A 116 38.72 -20.09 -0.93
N PRO A 117 39.28 -19.62 -2.07
CA PRO A 117 38.78 -19.95 -3.40
C PRO A 117 39.01 -21.42 -3.79
N ALA A 118 39.85 -22.15 -3.05
CA ALA A 118 40.12 -23.57 -3.31
C ALA A 118 38.93 -24.47 -2.95
N LEU A 119 38.14 -24.09 -1.94
CA LEU A 119 37.01 -24.87 -1.42
C LEU A 119 35.68 -24.23 -1.82
N PRO A 120 34.58 -25.01 -1.93
CA PRO A 120 33.23 -24.45 -2.09
C PRO A 120 32.76 -23.74 -0.81
N LEU A 121 31.69 -22.95 -0.89
CA LEU A 121 31.14 -22.19 0.24
C LEU A 121 30.52 -23.09 1.29
N HIS A 122 29.78 -24.14 0.89
CA HIS A 122 29.04 -24.97 1.83
C HIS A 122 29.96 -25.72 2.80
N GLU A 123 31.11 -26.22 2.34
CA GLU A 123 32.17 -26.81 3.20
C GLU A 123 32.70 -25.80 4.23
N GLN A 124 32.85 -24.53 3.86
CA GLN A 124 33.40 -23.48 4.72
C GLN A 124 32.39 -22.97 5.75
N LEU A 125 31.09 -23.06 5.46
CA LEU A 125 30.01 -22.49 6.29
C LEU A 125 29.24 -23.49 7.15
N GLN A 126 29.54 -24.80 7.10
CA GLN A 126 28.79 -25.90 7.76
C GLN A 126 28.43 -25.69 9.25
N ARG A 127 29.16 -24.84 9.99
CA ARG A 127 29.06 -24.70 11.45
C ARG A 127 28.31 -23.44 11.92
N PHE A 128 27.74 -22.64 11.02
CA PHE A 128 27.45 -21.22 11.29
C PHE A 128 26.02 -20.70 11.05
N THR A 129 25.02 -21.53 10.75
CA THR A 129 23.65 -21.10 10.34
C THR A 129 22.50 -21.67 11.19
N GLY A 130 21.47 -20.86 11.53
CA GLY A 130 20.16 -21.24 12.13
C GLY A 130 18.94 -20.55 11.48
N ASN A 131 17.70 -20.59 12.05
CA ASN A 131 16.42 -20.41 11.27
C ASN A 131 15.31 -19.32 11.57
N GLN A 132 14.86 -18.90 12.78
CA GLN A 132 13.77 -17.85 12.94
C GLN A 132 13.73 -17.04 14.27
N ILE A 133 13.36 -15.74 14.28
CA ILE A 133 13.74 -14.77 15.37
C ILE A 133 13.09 -15.11 16.72
N ALA A 134 11.79 -14.80 16.86
CA ALA A 134 11.09 -14.87 18.14
C ALA A 134 10.96 -16.31 18.64
N LYS A 135 10.72 -17.25 17.72
CA LYS A 135 10.62 -18.68 18.04
C LYS A 135 11.96 -19.25 18.52
N ILE A 136 13.11 -18.89 17.92
CA ILE A 136 14.42 -19.30 18.48
C ILE A 136 14.68 -18.59 19.80
N HIS A 137 14.38 -17.30 19.96
CA HIS A 137 14.62 -16.65 21.26
C HIS A 137 13.85 -17.35 22.40
N GLN A 138 12.59 -17.70 22.19
CA GLN A 138 11.75 -18.36 23.20
C GLN A 138 12.08 -19.85 23.39
N GLN A 139 12.32 -20.61 22.31
CA GLN A 139 12.50 -22.07 22.37
C GLN A 139 13.98 -22.51 22.46
N ASN A 140 14.92 -21.66 22.07
CA ASN A 140 16.36 -21.92 22.09
C ASN A 140 17.17 -20.61 22.35
N PRO A 141 17.05 -20.04 23.56
CA PRO A 141 17.71 -18.79 23.91
C PRO A 141 19.25 -18.86 23.83
N GLU A 142 19.84 -20.05 23.99
CA GLU A 142 21.28 -20.27 23.83
C GLU A 142 21.73 -20.02 22.38
N ALA A 143 21.04 -20.58 21.39
CA ALA A 143 21.33 -20.32 19.98
C ALA A 143 21.16 -18.82 19.63
N TYR A 144 20.15 -18.15 20.19
CA TYR A 144 19.98 -16.70 20.01
C TYR A 144 21.12 -15.88 20.65
N ALA A 145 21.61 -16.27 21.84
CA ALA A 145 22.76 -15.64 22.48
C ALA A 145 24.08 -15.85 21.71
N GLN A 146 24.21 -17.00 21.03
CA GLN A 146 25.32 -17.30 20.13
C GLN A 146 25.17 -16.72 18.72
N THR A 147 24.04 -16.08 18.39
CA THR A 147 23.84 -15.40 17.10
C THR A 147 24.49 -14.00 17.12
N GLU A 148 25.36 -13.68 16.17
CA GLU A 148 25.95 -12.34 16.02
C GLU A 148 25.26 -11.48 14.96
N ARG A 149 24.64 -12.09 13.94
CA ARG A 149 23.93 -11.41 12.84
C ARG A 149 22.65 -12.18 12.49
N ILE A 150 21.59 -11.46 12.13
CA ILE A 150 20.36 -12.03 11.56
C ILE A 150 20.14 -11.40 10.18
N SER A 151 19.80 -12.22 9.20
CA SER A 151 19.56 -11.84 7.80
C SER A 151 18.21 -12.36 7.33
N LEU A 152 17.52 -11.65 6.44
CA LEU A 152 16.52 -12.25 5.53
C LEU A 152 17.23 -13.05 4.43
N VAL A 153 16.55 -14.01 3.77
CA VAL A 153 17.14 -14.83 2.68
C VAL A 153 17.79 -13.97 1.60
N SER A 154 17.17 -12.85 1.24
CA SER A 154 17.70 -11.81 0.35
C SER A 154 19.08 -11.30 0.79
N SER A 155 19.15 -10.68 1.98
CA SER A 155 20.40 -10.16 2.58
C SER A 155 21.42 -11.25 2.90
N PHE A 156 20.98 -12.49 3.15
CA PHE A 156 21.85 -13.66 3.34
C PHE A 156 22.56 -14.00 2.03
N ALA A 157 21.83 -14.14 0.92
CA ALA A 157 22.40 -14.38 -0.40
C ALA A 157 23.37 -13.26 -0.82
N ALA A 158 22.99 -11.99 -0.61
CA ALA A 158 23.89 -10.85 -0.82
C ALA A 158 25.19 -10.96 0.00
N SER A 159 25.10 -11.42 1.25
CA SER A 159 26.27 -11.61 2.13
C SER A 159 27.23 -12.68 1.61
N LEU A 160 26.72 -13.73 0.97
CA LEU A 160 27.55 -14.74 0.31
C LEU A 160 28.37 -14.10 -0.81
N PHE A 161 27.75 -13.30 -1.70
CA PHE A 161 28.46 -12.62 -2.79
C PHE A 161 29.46 -11.56 -2.31
N LEU A 162 29.17 -10.87 -1.21
CA LEU A 162 30.04 -9.87 -0.61
C LEU A 162 31.25 -10.44 0.14
N GLY A 163 31.18 -11.67 0.65
CA GLY A 163 32.16 -12.17 1.64
C GLY A 163 32.15 -11.34 2.94
N SER A 164 31.02 -10.71 3.25
CA SER A 164 30.78 -9.92 4.46
C SER A 164 29.28 -9.69 4.62
N TYR A 165 28.81 -9.19 5.76
CA TYR A 165 27.38 -9.04 6.00
C TYR A 165 26.75 -7.90 5.19
N SER A 166 25.78 -8.24 4.34
CA SER A 166 24.89 -7.26 3.72
C SER A 166 23.96 -6.61 4.77
N PRO A 167 23.59 -5.33 4.61
CA PRO A 167 22.37 -4.80 5.22
C PRO A 167 21.13 -5.44 4.59
N THR A 168 19.99 -5.32 5.27
CA THR A 168 18.65 -5.60 4.74
C THR A 168 18.15 -4.38 3.97
N ASP A 169 17.44 -4.56 2.86
CA ASP A 169 16.85 -3.44 2.13
C ASP A 169 15.53 -2.96 2.76
N TYR A 170 15.07 -1.77 2.39
CA TYR A 170 13.80 -1.22 2.88
C TYR A 170 12.58 -2.05 2.44
N SER A 171 12.62 -2.67 1.26
CA SER A 171 11.44 -3.36 0.71
C SER A 171 11.21 -4.69 1.42
N ASP A 172 12.20 -5.58 1.46
CA ASP A 172 12.06 -6.87 2.16
C ASP A 172 12.06 -6.69 3.69
N GLY A 173 12.79 -5.69 4.20
CA GLY A 173 12.75 -5.27 5.61
C GLY A 173 11.37 -4.83 6.09
N SER A 174 10.48 -4.37 5.20
CA SER A 174 9.08 -4.07 5.53
C SER A 174 8.29 -5.35 5.86
N GLY A 175 8.68 -6.51 5.30
CA GLY A 175 8.05 -7.81 5.54
C GLY A 175 8.38 -8.46 6.91
N MET A 176 8.98 -7.71 7.84
CA MET A 176 9.43 -8.20 9.14
C MET A 176 8.54 -7.79 10.33
N ASN A 177 7.57 -6.90 10.13
CA ASN A 177 6.86 -6.16 11.20
C ASN A 177 7.78 -5.33 12.14
N LEU A 178 9.05 -5.14 11.75
CA LEU A 178 10.06 -4.40 12.51
C LEU A 178 10.37 -3.02 11.92
N LEU A 179 10.21 -2.80 10.61
CA LEU A 179 10.58 -1.54 9.96
C LEU A 179 9.46 -0.50 10.08
N GLN A 180 9.79 0.72 10.51
CA GLN A 180 8.91 1.88 10.36
C GLN A 180 8.96 2.31 8.89
N ILE A 181 8.01 1.84 8.08
CA ILE A 181 8.04 2.02 6.61
C ILE A 181 8.02 3.49 6.17
N GLN A 182 7.57 4.42 7.01
CA GLN A 182 7.65 5.86 6.74
C GLN A 182 9.09 6.38 6.93
N GLU A 183 9.60 6.27 8.16
CA GLU A 183 10.90 6.81 8.58
C GLU A 183 12.13 5.99 8.12
N LYS A 184 11.90 4.80 7.55
CA LYS A 184 12.93 3.87 7.03
C LYS A 184 13.95 3.41 8.09
N VAL A 185 13.56 3.42 9.36
CA VAL A 185 14.34 2.93 10.51
C VAL A 185 13.58 1.83 11.26
N TRP A 186 14.27 1.02 12.06
CA TRP A 186 13.59 0.00 12.87
C TRP A 186 12.68 0.64 13.94
N SER A 187 11.57 -0.02 14.23
CA SER A 187 10.64 0.34 15.29
C SER A 187 11.17 -0.19 16.61
N ARG A 188 11.65 0.71 17.48
CA ARG A 188 12.20 0.34 18.78
C ARG A 188 11.20 -0.47 19.64
N PRO A 189 9.89 -0.10 19.73
CA PRO A 189 8.90 -0.93 20.41
C PRO A 189 8.74 -2.33 19.82
N CYS A 190 8.77 -2.49 18.49
CA CYS A 190 8.67 -3.81 17.86
C CYS A 190 9.92 -4.66 18.12
N LEU A 191 11.11 -4.06 18.04
CA LEU A 191 12.37 -4.74 18.35
C LEU A 191 12.39 -5.26 19.79
N ASP A 192 12.05 -4.40 20.76
CA ASP A 192 12.05 -4.74 22.18
C ASP A 192 10.97 -5.77 22.54
N ALA A 193 9.84 -5.79 21.82
CA ALA A 193 8.79 -6.82 21.94
C ALA A 193 9.20 -8.18 21.33
N CYS A 194 10.09 -8.21 20.34
CA CYS A 194 10.50 -9.44 19.66
C CYS A 194 11.67 -10.16 20.34
N ALA A 195 12.79 -9.48 20.59
CA ALA A 195 13.97 -10.09 21.21
C ALA A 195 15.01 -9.05 21.70
N PRO A 196 15.76 -9.32 22.79
CA PRO A 196 16.77 -8.40 23.29
C PRO A 196 17.93 -8.24 22.30
N ARG A 197 18.45 -7.00 22.19
CA ARG A 197 19.59 -6.65 21.31
C ARG A 197 19.39 -7.02 19.83
N LEU A 198 18.13 -7.06 19.36
CA LEU A 198 17.79 -7.43 17.99
C LEU A 198 18.33 -6.42 16.95
N GLU A 199 18.29 -5.13 17.28
CA GLU A 199 18.79 -4.04 16.44
C GLU A 199 20.26 -4.22 16.03
N GLU A 200 21.12 -4.62 16.97
CA GLU A 200 22.54 -4.90 16.73
C GLU A 200 22.74 -6.07 15.75
N LYS A 201 21.88 -7.10 15.84
CA LYS A 201 21.95 -8.30 15.00
C LYS A 201 21.45 -8.02 13.57
N LEU A 202 20.52 -7.08 13.40
CA LEU A 202 20.01 -6.64 12.09
C LEU A 202 20.87 -5.57 11.43
N GLY A 203 21.46 -4.66 12.21
CA GLY A 203 22.13 -3.45 11.71
C GLY A 203 21.18 -2.50 10.97
N PRO A 204 21.68 -1.35 10.47
CA PRO A 204 20.83 -0.39 9.77
C PRO A 204 20.35 -0.93 8.41
N PRO A 205 19.09 -0.67 8.00
CA PRO A 205 18.59 -1.02 6.69
C PRO A 205 18.97 0.03 5.64
N VAL A 206 18.90 -0.31 4.34
CA VAL A 206 19.33 0.55 3.22
C VAL A 206 18.29 0.64 2.09
N PRO A 207 18.33 1.67 1.22
CA PRO A 207 17.53 1.68 0.00
C PRO A 207 17.85 0.47 -0.88
N SER A 208 16.85 -0.14 -1.53
CA SER A 208 17.04 -1.31 -2.40
C SER A 208 17.99 -1.05 -3.58
N CYS A 209 18.00 0.17 -4.12
CA CYS A 209 18.95 0.58 -5.17
C CYS A 209 20.32 1.03 -4.60
N SER A 210 20.89 0.29 -3.64
CA SER A 210 22.19 0.59 -3.02
C SER A 210 23.26 -0.40 -3.48
N VAL A 211 24.44 0.10 -3.87
CA VAL A 211 25.63 -0.75 -4.03
C VAL A 211 26.18 -1.04 -2.64
N VAL A 212 26.02 -2.28 -2.17
CA VAL A 212 26.41 -2.73 -0.83
C VAL A 212 27.89 -3.16 -0.76
N GLY A 213 28.53 -3.37 -1.91
CA GLY A 213 29.97 -3.59 -2.01
C GLY A 213 30.42 -4.04 -3.40
N ALA A 214 31.70 -4.39 -3.51
CA ALA A 214 32.20 -5.19 -4.63
C ALA A 214 32.02 -6.68 -4.32
N VAL A 215 32.00 -7.53 -5.35
CA VAL A 215 31.99 -8.98 -5.18
C VAL A 215 33.25 -9.45 -4.45
N SER A 216 33.13 -10.47 -3.59
CA SER A 216 34.27 -11.01 -2.85
C SER A 216 35.38 -11.51 -3.77
N SER A 217 36.63 -11.35 -3.34
CA SER A 217 37.82 -11.88 -4.01
C SER A 217 37.78 -13.40 -4.18
N TYR A 218 36.96 -14.12 -3.39
CA TYR A 218 36.59 -15.52 -3.60
C TYR A 218 36.09 -15.77 -5.04
N TYR A 219 35.09 -15.01 -5.50
CA TYR A 219 34.49 -15.21 -6.82
C TYR A 219 35.39 -14.73 -7.96
N VAL A 220 36.18 -13.68 -7.71
CA VAL A 220 37.22 -13.21 -8.64
C VAL A 220 38.22 -14.33 -8.90
N GLN A 221 38.73 -14.99 -7.86
CA GLN A 221 39.78 -16.01 -7.96
C GLN A 221 39.23 -17.38 -8.41
N ARG A 222 38.04 -17.78 -7.96
CA ARG A 222 37.47 -19.11 -8.24
C ARG A 222 36.72 -19.20 -9.58
N TYR A 223 36.02 -18.13 -9.97
CA TYR A 223 35.13 -18.10 -11.14
C TYR A 223 35.54 -17.08 -12.21
N GLY A 224 36.42 -16.13 -11.90
CA GLY A 224 36.90 -15.13 -12.87
C GLY A 224 36.00 -13.89 -13.01
N PHE A 225 35.20 -13.58 -11.98
CA PHE A 225 34.45 -12.31 -11.93
C PHE A 225 35.39 -11.11 -12.04
N SER A 226 34.90 -10.03 -12.67
CA SER A 226 35.60 -8.74 -12.61
C SER A 226 35.75 -8.25 -11.16
N PRO A 227 36.93 -7.81 -10.69
CA PRO A 227 37.09 -7.21 -9.36
C PRO A 227 36.24 -5.94 -9.14
N GLY A 228 35.79 -5.30 -10.22
CA GLY A 228 34.88 -4.16 -10.19
C GLY A 228 33.39 -4.53 -10.23
N CYS A 229 33.04 -5.82 -10.23
CA CYS A 229 31.65 -6.28 -10.20
C CYS A 229 30.96 -5.82 -8.91
N LYS A 230 29.88 -5.07 -9.07
CA LYS A 230 29.12 -4.47 -7.95
C LYS A 230 28.06 -5.44 -7.44
N VAL A 231 27.99 -5.62 -6.12
CA VAL A 231 26.81 -6.23 -5.47
C VAL A 231 25.85 -5.09 -5.14
N VAL A 232 24.69 -5.06 -5.80
CA VAL A 232 23.55 -4.22 -5.42
C VAL A 232 22.73 -4.98 -4.38
N ALA A 233 22.14 -4.28 -3.42
CA ALA A 233 21.33 -4.89 -2.37
C ALA A 233 20.29 -5.85 -2.97
N PHE A 234 20.12 -7.00 -2.33
CA PHE A 234 19.09 -7.97 -2.67
C PHE A 234 17.78 -7.54 -2.01
N THR A 235 16.65 -8.01 -2.54
CA THR A 235 15.32 -7.67 -2.04
C THR A 235 14.43 -8.93 -2.03
N GLY A 236 13.15 -8.80 -1.66
CA GLY A 236 12.21 -9.92 -1.67
C GLY A 236 11.81 -10.33 -3.09
N ASP A 237 11.33 -11.56 -3.27
CA ASP A 237 10.81 -12.07 -4.55
C ASP A 237 9.64 -11.26 -5.13
N ASN A 238 8.67 -10.84 -4.31
CA ASN A 238 7.58 -9.98 -4.76
C ASN A 238 8.04 -8.54 -5.12
N PRO A 239 8.87 -7.85 -4.30
CA PRO A 239 9.56 -6.63 -4.71
C PRO A 239 10.36 -6.76 -6.02
N ALA A 240 11.16 -7.81 -6.18
CA ALA A 240 11.90 -8.06 -7.40
C ALA A 240 10.98 -8.30 -8.62
N SER A 241 9.85 -8.98 -8.40
CA SER A 241 8.83 -9.19 -9.43
C SER A 241 8.16 -7.88 -9.86
N LEU A 242 7.87 -6.97 -8.92
CA LEU A 242 7.37 -5.62 -9.24
C LEU A 242 8.36 -4.85 -10.12
N ALA A 243 9.65 -4.91 -9.80
CA ALA A 243 10.71 -4.29 -10.59
C ALA A 243 10.85 -4.92 -11.99
N GLY A 244 10.80 -6.26 -12.08
CA GLY A 244 10.84 -7.00 -13.36
C GLY A 244 9.62 -6.73 -14.24
N MET A 245 8.44 -6.56 -13.64
CA MET A 245 7.20 -6.15 -14.30
C MET A 245 7.18 -4.66 -14.67
N LYS A 246 8.16 -3.86 -14.22
CA LYS A 246 8.28 -2.42 -14.50
C LYS A 246 7.01 -1.62 -14.17
N LEU A 247 6.39 -1.92 -13.02
CA LEU A 247 5.22 -1.15 -12.56
C LEU A 247 5.62 0.28 -12.23
N GLU A 248 4.82 1.25 -12.67
CA GLU A 248 4.99 2.68 -12.39
C GLU A 248 3.87 3.21 -11.46
N GLU A 249 3.93 4.49 -11.08
CA GLU A 249 2.87 5.11 -10.27
C GLU A 249 1.50 5.00 -10.96
N GLY A 250 0.57 4.31 -10.29
CA GLY A 250 -0.78 4.05 -10.79
C GLY A 250 -0.94 2.69 -11.49
N ASP A 251 0.12 1.91 -11.68
CA ASP A 251 0.04 0.58 -12.26
C ASP A 251 -0.26 -0.49 -11.20
N ILE A 252 -0.83 -1.62 -11.67
CA ILE A 252 -1.07 -2.82 -10.88
C ILE A 252 -0.67 -4.08 -11.64
N ALA A 253 -0.37 -5.17 -10.93
CA ALA A 253 -0.22 -6.50 -11.54
C ALA A 253 -1.04 -7.56 -10.78
N VAL A 254 -1.59 -8.51 -11.53
CA VAL A 254 -2.35 -9.64 -11.00
C VAL A 254 -1.64 -10.94 -11.37
N SER A 255 -1.10 -11.65 -10.38
CA SER A 255 -0.65 -13.02 -10.53
C SER A 255 -1.82 -13.96 -10.28
N LEU A 256 -2.23 -14.73 -11.28
CA LEU A 256 -3.40 -15.61 -11.25
C LEU A 256 -2.97 -17.08 -11.13
N GLY A 257 -2.75 -17.53 -9.89
CA GLY A 257 -2.30 -18.88 -9.53
C GLY A 257 -3.31 -19.65 -8.70
N THR A 258 -2.84 -20.67 -7.96
CA THR A 258 -3.64 -21.41 -6.96
C THR A 258 -4.33 -20.48 -5.97
N SER A 259 -3.58 -19.47 -5.53
CA SER A 259 -4.07 -18.23 -4.95
C SER A 259 -3.71 -17.09 -5.91
N ASP A 260 -4.54 -16.04 -5.95
CA ASP A 260 -4.22 -14.83 -6.72
C ASP A 260 -3.45 -13.85 -5.84
N THR A 261 -2.45 -13.16 -6.39
CA THR A 261 -1.70 -12.09 -5.72
C THR A 261 -1.80 -10.81 -6.52
N LEU A 262 -2.24 -9.73 -5.87
CA LEU A 262 -2.38 -8.40 -6.45
C LEU A 262 -1.24 -7.50 -5.97
N PHE A 263 -0.48 -6.96 -6.91
CA PHE A 263 0.62 -6.01 -6.70
C PHE A 263 0.12 -4.60 -7.00
N LEU A 264 0.33 -3.67 -6.07
CA LEU A 264 -0.10 -2.28 -6.20
C LEU A 264 1.11 -1.34 -6.09
N TRP A 265 1.21 -0.33 -6.96
CA TRP A 265 2.01 0.85 -6.65
C TRP A 265 1.22 1.79 -5.75
N LEU A 266 1.80 2.21 -4.62
CA LEU A 266 1.17 3.14 -3.68
C LEU A 266 2.06 4.37 -3.44
N ARG A 267 1.48 5.55 -3.60
CA ARG A 267 2.13 6.83 -3.25
C ARG A 267 1.90 7.19 -1.79
N GLU A 268 0.63 7.20 -1.38
CA GLU A 268 0.16 7.48 -0.03
C GLU A 268 -0.61 6.24 0.46
N PRO A 269 0.07 5.30 1.14
CA PRO A 269 -0.54 4.05 1.57
C PRO A 269 -1.50 4.28 2.74
N THR A 270 -2.57 3.49 2.80
CA THR A 270 -3.44 3.37 3.98
C THR A 270 -3.28 1.97 4.56
N PRO A 271 -2.42 1.77 5.60
CA PRO A 271 -2.29 0.48 6.26
C PRO A 271 -3.61 0.02 6.87
N ALA A 272 -3.96 -1.25 6.63
CA ALA A 272 -5.19 -1.88 7.10
C ALA A 272 -4.87 -3.16 7.89
N LEU A 273 -5.92 -3.86 8.35
CA LEU A 273 -5.79 -5.21 8.93
C LEU A 273 -5.56 -6.28 7.85
N GLU A 274 -5.84 -5.95 6.60
CA GLU A 274 -5.65 -6.80 5.42
C GLU A 274 -4.53 -6.26 4.52
N GLY A 275 -3.88 -7.16 3.77
CA GLY A 275 -2.78 -6.82 2.88
C GLY A 275 -1.47 -6.46 3.59
N HIS A 276 -0.42 -6.26 2.79
CA HIS A 276 0.92 -5.96 3.26
C HIS A 276 1.48 -4.78 2.48
N ILE A 277 1.97 -3.75 3.18
CA ILE A 277 2.53 -2.54 2.58
C ILE A 277 4.03 -2.51 2.83
N PHE A 278 4.81 -2.38 1.75
CA PHE A 278 6.26 -2.38 1.75
C PHE A 278 6.80 -1.07 1.18
N CYS A 279 8.02 -0.70 1.56
CA CYS A 279 8.75 0.34 0.83
C CYS A 279 8.96 -0.12 -0.63
N ASN A 280 8.80 0.77 -1.61
CA ASN A 280 8.93 0.40 -3.01
C ASN A 280 10.42 0.18 -3.39
N PRO A 281 10.76 -0.93 -4.07
CA PRO A 281 12.15 -1.29 -4.37
C PRO A 281 12.79 -0.43 -5.48
N VAL A 282 11.99 0.26 -6.31
CA VAL A 282 12.46 1.10 -7.42
C VAL A 282 12.29 2.61 -7.19
N ASP A 283 11.45 3.03 -6.23
CA ASP A 283 11.43 4.40 -5.71
C ASP A 283 11.30 4.40 -4.16
N PRO A 284 12.40 4.58 -3.40
CA PRO A 284 12.40 4.44 -1.94
C PRO A 284 11.58 5.52 -1.19
N ARG A 285 11.04 6.52 -1.90
CA ARG A 285 10.11 7.52 -1.33
C ARG A 285 8.67 7.02 -1.28
N HIS A 286 8.34 6.02 -2.10
CA HIS A 286 7.00 5.49 -2.29
C HIS A 286 6.91 4.03 -1.81
N TYR A 287 5.76 3.41 -2.04
CA TYR A 287 5.39 2.13 -1.47
C TYR A 287 4.88 1.17 -2.54
N MET A 288 4.85 -0.10 -2.19
CA MET A 288 4.09 -1.12 -2.90
C MET A 288 3.20 -1.85 -1.90
N ALA A 289 2.14 -2.49 -2.39
CA ALA A 289 1.37 -3.41 -1.56
C ALA A 289 1.10 -4.74 -2.25
N LEU A 290 0.89 -5.76 -1.43
CA LEU A 290 0.43 -7.08 -1.81
C LEU A 290 -0.91 -7.37 -1.13
N LEU A 291 -1.89 -7.85 -1.91
CA LEU A 291 -3.12 -8.45 -1.42
C LEU A 291 -3.19 -9.89 -1.94
N CYS A 292 -3.50 -10.83 -1.04
CA CYS A 292 -3.46 -12.27 -1.31
C CYS A 292 -4.88 -12.84 -1.23
N PHE A 293 -5.34 -13.48 -2.31
CA PHE A 293 -6.67 -14.09 -2.41
C PHE A 293 -6.51 -15.61 -2.56
N LYS A 294 -6.88 -16.35 -1.52
CA LYS A 294 -6.68 -17.80 -1.41
C LYS A 294 -7.47 -18.58 -2.45
N ASN A 295 -8.70 -18.17 -2.74
CA ASN A 295 -9.61 -18.85 -3.67
C ASN A 295 -9.34 -18.41 -5.14
N GLY A 296 -8.15 -18.74 -5.66
CA GLY A 296 -7.71 -18.39 -7.02
C GLY A 296 -8.16 -19.40 -8.10
N SER A 297 -7.20 -20.08 -8.73
CA SER A 297 -7.45 -20.95 -9.90
C SER A 297 -8.33 -22.14 -9.59
N LEU A 298 -8.22 -22.75 -8.40
CA LEU A 298 -9.03 -23.91 -8.01
C LEU A 298 -10.53 -23.59 -7.99
N MET A 299 -10.90 -22.35 -7.64
CA MET A 299 -12.29 -21.91 -7.70
C MET A 299 -12.76 -21.73 -9.15
N ARG A 300 -11.93 -21.11 -10.01
CA ARG A 300 -12.23 -20.95 -11.44
C ARG A 300 -12.36 -22.29 -12.15
N GLU A 301 -11.49 -23.25 -11.84
CA GLU A 301 -11.54 -24.62 -12.32
C GLU A 301 -12.81 -25.34 -11.84
N LYS A 302 -13.16 -25.23 -10.56
CA LYS A 302 -14.36 -25.88 -10.03
C LYS A 302 -15.66 -25.32 -10.63
N ILE A 303 -15.76 -23.99 -10.82
CA ILE A 303 -16.93 -23.39 -11.50
C ILE A 303 -16.92 -23.71 -13.01
N ARG A 304 -15.77 -23.86 -13.67
CA ARG A 304 -15.67 -24.40 -15.03
C ARG A 304 -16.23 -25.82 -15.12
N ASP A 305 -15.93 -26.68 -14.14
CA ASP A 305 -16.41 -28.06 -14.13
C ASP A 305 -17.91 -28.13 -13.83
N GLU A 306 -18.39 -27.33 -12.89
CA GLU A 306 -19.81 -27.26 -12.52
C GLU A 306 -20.70 -26.58 -13.59
N SER A 307 -20.19 -25.57 -14.33
CA SER A 307 -21.00 -24.68 -15.18
C SER A 307 -20.59 -24.59 -16.65
N ALA A 308 -19.47 -25.19 -17.07
CA ALA A 308 -18.94 -25.09 -18.44
C ALA A 308 -18.38 -26.42 -18.98
N SER A 309 -18.97 -27.55 -18.59
CA SER A 309 -18.63 -28.89 -19.13
C SER A 309 -17.12 -29.21 -19.07
N CYS A 310 -16.46 -28.80 -17.98
CA CYS A 310 -15.02 -28.91 -17.76
C CYS A 310 -14.13 -28.26 -18.84
N SER A 311 -14.66 -27.30 -19.62
CA SER A 311 -13.98 -26.71 -20.78
C SER A 311 -13.74 -25.21 -20.59
N TRP A 312 -12.47 -24.79 -20.68
CA TRP A 312 -12.11 -23.37 -20.70
C TRP A 312 -12.65 -22.63 -21.95
N SER A 313 -12.88 -23.33 -23.07
CA SER A 313 -13.50 -22.74 -24.26
C SER A 313 -14.98 -22.42 -24.01
N GLU A 314 -15.70 -23.31 -23.31
CA GLU A 314 -17.10 -23.08 -22.94
C GLU A 314 -17.22 -22.03 -21.85
N PHE A 315 -16.25 -21.99 -20.92
CA PHE A 315 -16.14 -20.92 -19.92
C PHE A 315 -15.97 -19.55 -20.57
N SER A 316 -15.04 -19.44 -21.55
CA SER A 316 -14.88 -18.25 -22.39
C SER A 316 -16.16 -17.88 -23.14
N ARG A 317 -16.84 -18.86 -23.76
CA ARG A 317 -18.10 -18.65 -24.49
C ARG A 317 -19.22 -18.15 -23.57
N ALA A 318 -19.32 -18.67 -22.35
CA ALA A 318 -20.26 -18.23 -21.34
C ALA A 318 -19.98 -16.79 -20.90
N LEU A 319 -18.72 -16.47 -20.59
CA LEU A 319 -18.29 -15.13 -20.19
C LEU A 319 -18.48 -14.10 -21.32
N GLY A 320 -18.14 -14.44 -22.56
CA GLY A 320 -18.37 -13.58 -23.74
C GLY A 320 -19.85 -13.39 -24.10
N SER A 321 -20.75 -14.21 -23.53
CA SER A 321 -22.21 -14.09 -23.70
C SER A 321 -22.92 -13.38 -22.54
N THR A 322 -22.21 -13.06 -21.45
CA THR A 322 -22.75 -12.30 -20.32
C THR A 322 -22.47 -10.81 -20.53
N GLU A 323 -23.47 -9.96 -20.29
CA GLU A 323 -23.29 -8.51 -20.34
C GLU A 323 -22.52 -8.02 -19.11
N MET A 324 -21.74 -6.94 -19.25
CA MET A 324 -20.99 -6.33 -18.13
C MET A 324 -21.94 -5.94 -16.99
N GLY A 325 -21.55 -6.28 -15.76
CA GLY A 325 -22.39 -6.16 -14.57
C GLY A 325 -23.38 -7.31 -14.39
N ASN A 326 -23.33 -8.34 -15.25
CA ASN A 326 -24.04 -9.62 -15.14
C ASN A 326 -25.55 -9.51 -14.88
N GLY A 327 -26.20 -8.47 -15.41
CA GLY A 327 -27.61 -8.17 -15.14
C GLY A 327 -27.92 -7.84 -13.67
N GLY A 328 -26.95 -7.36 -12.90
CA GLY A 328 -27.04 -7.08 -11.47
C GLY A 328 -26.77 -8.28 -10.55
N GLN A 329 -26.41 -9.44 -11.11
CA GLN A 329 -26.11 -10.65 -10.31
C GLN A 329 -24.68 -10.62 -9.76
N LEU A 330 -24.55 -10.75 -8.44
CA LEU A 330 -23.26 -10.74 -7.73
C LEU A 330 -22.99 -12.11 -7.11
N GLY A 331 -21.71 -12.51 -7.05
CA GLY A 331 -21.31 -13.75 -6.42
C GLY A 331 -19.96 -13.67 -5.72
N PHE A 332 -19.88 -14.36 -4.59
CA PHE A 332 -18.69 -14.51 -3.75
C PHE A 332 -18.43 -16.00 -3.56
N TYR A 333 -17.19 -16.44 -3.76
CA TYR A 333 -16.87 -17.85 -3.98
C TYR A 333 -15.65 -18.28 -3.17
N PHE A 334 -15.89 -18.74 -1.94
CA PHE A 334 -14.85 -19.07 -0.96
C PHE A 334 -15.04 -20.50 -0.40
N ASP A 335 -14.63 -21.52 -1.15
CA ASP A 335 -14.74 -22.92 -0.72
C ASP A 335 -13.77 -23.25 0.42
N VAL A 336 -12.70 -22.47 0.56
CA VAL A 336 -11.83 -22.43 1.74
C VAL A 336 -11.87 -21.03 2.34
N MET A 337 -11.58 -20.93 3.64
CA MET A 337 -11.44 -19.64 4.34
C MET A 337 -10.49 -18.71 3.57
N GLU A 338 -11.04 -17.61 3.09
CA GLU A 338 -10.36 -16.56 2.35
C GLU A 338 -9.49 -15.70 3.29
N ILE A 339 -8.49 -15.01 2.74
CA ILE A 339 -7.55 -14.11 3.43
C ILE A 339 -7.99 -12.64 3.25
N THR A 340 -8.59 -12.32 2.10
CA THR A 340 -9.02 -10.97 1.75
C THR A 340 -10.42 -11.02 1.14
N PRO A 341 -11.49 -10.88 1.96
CA PRO A 341 -11.53 -10.80 3.43
C PRO A 341 -11.61 -12.17 4.13
N ASP A 342 -11.61 -12.20 5.47
CA ASP A 342 -11.83 -13.40 6.30
C ASP A 342 -13.29 -13.94 6.18
N VAL A 343 -13.60 -14.61 5.07
CA VAL A 343 -14.93 -15.16 4.77
C VAL A 343 -14.81 -16.57 4.19
N ILE A 344 -15.81 -17.42 4.46
CA ILE A 344 -15.95 -18.77 3.90
C ILE A 344 -17.39 -19.00 3.47
N GLY A 345 -17.60 -19.70 2.34
CA GLY A 345 -18.91 -19.98 1.76
C GLY A 345 -19.05 -19.48 0.32
N ARG A 346 -20.15 -19.87 -0.33
CA ARG A 346 -20.57 -19.33 -1.62
C ARG A 346 -21.85 -18.54 -1.45
N TYR A 347 -21.81 -17.25 -1.73
CA TYR A 347 -22.93 -16.32 -1.58
C TYR A 347 -23.28 -15.75 -2.94
N ARG A 348 -24.56 -15.76 -3.32
CA ARG A 348 -25.03 -15.27 -4.60
C ARG A 348 -26.20 -14.34 -4.38
N PHE A 349 -26.23 -13.21 -5.07
CA PHE A 349 -27.26 -12.20 -4.94
C PHE A 349 -27.84 -11.86 -6.31
N ASN A 350 -29.16 -11.75 -6.39
CA ASN A 350 -29.84 -11.26 -7.59
C ASN A 350 -29.76 -9.72 -7.70
N ALA A 351 -30.31 -9.17 -8.78
CA ALA A 351 -30.33 -7.72 -9.03
C ALA A 351 -31.05 -6.89 -7.94
N ASP A 352 -31.95 -7.50 -7.15
CA ASP A 352 -32.63 -6.86 -6.02
C ASP A 352 -31.81 -6.92 -4.71
N GLY A 353 -30.58 -7.46 -4.75
CA GLY A 353 -29.73 -7.68 -3.58
C GLY A 353 -30.20 -8.82 -2.68
N ARG A 354 -31.08 -9.72 -3.15
CA ARG A 354 -31.56 -10.87 -2.38
C ARG A 354 -30.68 -12.09 -2.62
N GLU A 355 -30.37 -12.81 -1.56
CA GLU A 355 -29.60 -14.04 -1.63
C GLU A 355 -30.38 -15.13 -2.39
N VAL A 356 -29.69 -15.86 -3.27
CA VAL A 356 -30.24 -16.94 -4.12
C VAL A 356 -29.36 -18.19 -4.09
N SER A 357 -29.94 -19.35 -4.32
CA SER A 357 -29.21 -20.63 -4.27
C SER A 357 -28.27 -20.86 -5.46
N ALA A 358 -28.60 -20.32 -6.64
CA ALA A 358 -27.84 -20.46 -7.89
C ALA A 358 -28.09 -19.28 -8.83
N SER A 359 -27.12 -18.96 -9.69
CA SER A 359 -27.27 -17.95 -10.75
C SER A 359 -27.84 -18.61 -12.03
N PRO A 360 -28.89 -18.07 -12.67
CA PRO A 360 -29.42 -18.62 -13.92
C PRO A 360 -28.43 -18.59 -15.10
N GLY A 361 -28.37 -19.71 -15.83
CA GLY A 361 -27.63 -19.85 -17.08
C GLY A 361 -26.14 -19.56 -16.94
N ASN A 362 -25.58 -18.76 -17.84
CA ASN A 362 -24.17 -18.39 -17.83
C ASN A 362 -23.79 -17.38 -16.72
N GLY A 363 -24.77 -16.89 -15.94
CA GLY A 363 -24.58 -15.87 -14.92
C GLY A 363 -23.65 -16.28 -13.79
N GLU A 364 -23.50 -17.58 -13.52
CA GLU A 364 -22.60 -18.11 -12.48
C GLU A 364 -21.12 -17.82 -12.79
N ILE A 365 -20.74 -17.91 -14.07
CA ILE A 365 -19.38 -17.63 -14.55
C ILE A 365 -19.11 -16.13 -14.55
N GLY A 366 -20.08 -15.32 -14.98
CA GLY A 366 -20.00 -13.86 -14.87
C GLY A 366 -19.85 -13.40 -13.42
N ALA A 367 -20.67 -13.94 -12.50
CA ALA A 367 -20.65 -13.60 -11.09
C ALA A 367 -19.31 -13.93 -10.42
N LEU A 368 -18.70 -15.08 -10.74
CA LEU A 368 -17.37 -15.43 -10.26
C LEU A 368 -16.31 -14.43 -10.74
N VAL A 369 -16.24 -14.18 -12.05
CA VAL A 369 -15.15 -13.42 -12.66
C VAL A 369 -15.27 -11.95 -12.32
N GLU A 370 -16.45 -11.36 -12.42
CA GLU A 370 -16.69 -9.98 -11.99
C GLU A 370 -16.50 -9.84 -10.47
N GLY A 371 -17.01 -10.78 -9.66
CA GLY A 371 -16.85 -10.79 -8.20
C GLY A 371 -15.39 -10.82 -7.76
N GLN A 372 -14.58 -11.75 -8.29
CA GLN A 372 -13.14 -11.84 -8.01
C GLN A 372 -12.36 -10.57 -8.39
N SER A 373 -12.88 -9.78 -9.33
CA SER A 373 -12.20 -8.62 -9.92
C SER A 373 -12.62 -7.32 -9.25
N MET A 374 -13.91 -7.19 -8.92
CA MET A 374 -14.43 -6.14 -8.05
C MET A 374 -13.84 -6.24 -6.66
N ALA A 375 -13.70 -7.43 -6.07
CA ALA A 375 -13.02 -7.63 -4.79
C ALA A 375 -11.58 -7.10 -4.83
N LYS A 376 -10.77 -7.54 -5.80
CA LYS A 376 -9.40 -7.05 -6.01
C LYS A 376 -9.33 -5.52 -6.08
N ARG A 377 -10.26 -4.88 -6.81
CA ARG A 377 -10.35 -3.43 -6.92
C ARG A 377 -10.74 -2.75 -5.60
N ILE A 378 -11.77 -3.24 -4.91
CA ILE A 378 -12.29 -2.67 -3.67
C ILE A 378 -11.22 -2.71 -2.57
N HIS A 379 -10.57 -3.86 -2.37
CA HIS A 379 -9.51 -4.01 -1.38
C HIS A 379 -8.26 -3.17 -1.73
N ALA A 380 -7.90 -3.05 -3.01
CA ALA A 380 -6.85 -2.13 -3.44
C ALA A 380 -7.20 -0.66 -3.13
N GLU A 381 -8.42 -0.23 -3.47
CA GLU A 381 -8.91 1.11 -3.16
C GLU A 381 -8.96 1.38 -1.64
N GLY A 382 -9.16 0.34 -0.82
CA GLY A 382 -9.03 0.38 0.64
C GLY A 382 -7.61 0.69 1.14
N LEU A 383 -6.58 0.15 0.49
CA LEU A 383 -5.16 0.44 0.80
C LEU A 383 -4.67 1.81 0.26
N GLY A 384 -5.55 2.61 -0.34
CA GLY A 384 -5.22 3.93 -0.91
C GLY A 384 -4.88 3.91 -2.40
N TYR A 385 -4.96 2.77 -3.09
CA TYR A 385 -4.77 2.73 -4.54
C TYR A 385 -5.89 3.49 -5.28
N ARG A 386 -5.56 4.15 -6.39
CA ARG A 386 -6.53 4.83 -7.26
C ARG A 386 -6.14 4.61 -8.71
N ILE A 387 -7.12 4.27 -9.54
CA ILE A 387 -6.95 4.18 -10.99
C ILE A 387 -6.67 5.59 -11.54
N MET A 388 -5.66 5.71 -12.39
CA MET A 388 -5.24 6.92 -13.06
C MET A 388 -5.44 6.78 -14.58
N PRO A 389 -5.53 7.88 -15.35
CA PRO A 389 -5.59 7.80 -16.82
C PRO A 389 -4.38 7.11 -17.49
N LYS A 390 -3.27 6.96 -16.75
CA LYS A 390 -2.05 6.26 -17.18
C LYS A 390 -1.95 4.80 -16.69
N THR A 391 -2.89 4.32 -15.86
CA THR A 391 -2.84 3.00 -15.23
C THR A 391 -2.71 1.90 -16.28
N LYS A 392 -1.64 1.11 -16.16
CA LYS A 392 -1.46 -0.17 -16.83
C LYS A 392 -1.80 -1.29 -15.86
N ILE A 393 -2.28 -2.40 -16.41
CA ILE A 393 -2.61 -3.59 -15.63
C ILE A 393 -1.94 -4.78 -16.28
N LEU A 394 -1.03 -5.41 -15.53
CA LEU A 394 -0.29 -6.58 -15.99
C LEU A 394 -0.95 -7.83 -15.41
N ALA A 395 -1.04 -8.90 -16.19
CA ALA A 395 -1.60 -10.16 -15.74
C ALA A 395 -0.65 -11.31 -16.06
N THR A 396 -0.39 -12.15 -15.06
CA THR A 396 0.50 -13.33 -15.16
C THR A 396 -0.14 -14.55 -14.50
N GLY A 397 0.49 -15.71 -14.61
CA GLY A 397 -0.05 -16.99 -14.14
C GLY A 397 -0.97 -17.68 -15.16
N GLY A 398 -1.50 -18.85 -14.80
CA GLY A 398 -2.18 -19.74 -15.74
C GLY A 398 -3.37 -19.08 -16.45
N ALA A 399 -4.19 -18.34 -15.70
CA ALA A 399 -5.42 -17.74 -16.22
C ALA A 399 -5.20 -16.51 -17.12
N SER A 400 -4.01 -15.89 -17.15
CA SER A 400 -3.76 -14.74 -18.04
C SER A 400 -3.72 -15.11 -19.53
N HIS A 401 -3.64 -16.40 -19.86
CA HIS A 401 -3.74 -16.89 -21.24
C HIS A 401 -5.17 -16.82 -21.82
N ASN A 402 -6.19 -16.69 -20.96
CA ASN A 402 -7.59 -16.58 -21.39
C ASN A 402 -7.96 -15.10 -21.61
N ARG A 403 -8.21 -14.72 -22.87
CA ARG A 403 -8.50 -13.33 -23.24
C ARG A 403 -9.82 -12.80 -22.69
N ASP A 404 -10.83 -13.65 -22.53
CA ASP A 404 -12.14 -13.25 -22.01
C ASP A 404 -12.06 -12.98 -20.50
N LEU A 405 -11.30 -13.82 -19.77
CA LEU A 405 -10.92 -13.54 -18.38
C LEU A 405 -10.14 -12.23 -18.25
N LEU A 406 -9.26 -11.89 -19.19
CA LEU A 406 -8.59 -10.59 -19.18
C LEU A 406 -9.52 -9.42 -19.56
N GLN A 407 -10.48 -9.65 -20.45
CA GLN A 407 -11.40 -8.61 -20.92
C GLN A 407 -12.40 -8.17 -19.85
N VAL A 408 -12.80 -9.08 -18.96
CA VAL A 408 -13.71 -8.80 -17.83
C VAL A 408 -12.94 -8.59 -16.52
N GLY A 409 -11.96 -9.45 -16.24
CA GLY A 409 -11.43 -9.66 -14.89
C GLY A 409 -10.26 -8.75 -14.46
N VAL A 410 -9.92 -7.74 -15.25
CA VAL A 410 -8.69 -6.95 -15.07
C VAL A 410 -8.96 -5.59 -14.41
N ILE A 411 -10.15 -5.02 -14.62
CA ILE A 411 -10.86 -3.95 -13.89
C ILE A 411 -11.89 -3.42 -14.89
N ALA A 412 -13.20 -3.52 -14.58
CA ALA A 412 -14.25 -2.96 -15.42
C ALA A 412 -14.12 -1.43 -15.48
N PRO A 413 -13.91 -0.81 -16.66
CA PRO A 413 -14.00 0.63 -16.81
C PRO A 413 -15.47 1.04 -16.74
N SER A 414 -15.84 1.88 -15.78
CA SER A 414 -17.18 2.48 -15.68
C SER A 414 -17.44 3.56 -16.75
N GLU A 415 -16.65 3.59 -17.83
CA GLU A 415 -16.75 4.55 -18.93
C GLU A 415 -16.59 3.88 -20.31
N ARG A 416 -17.67 3.26 -20.80
CA ARG A 416 -17.96 3.23 -22.24
C ARG A 416 -19.26 4.00 -22.51
N GLN A 417 -19.20 5.34 -22.45
CA GLN A 417 -20.25 6.14 -23.07
C GLN A 417 -20.31 5.80 -24.57
N ARG A 418 -21.45 5.26 -25.01
CA ARG A 418 -21.76 5.14 -26.45
C ARG A 418 -21.98 6.55 -27.01
N LEU A 419 -20.93 7.19 -27.51
CA LEU A 419 -21.03 8.37 -28.37
C LEU A 419 -21.54 7.97 -29.77
N GLY A 420 -22.82 7.60 -29.81
CA GLY A 420 -23.59 7.28 -31.01
C GLY A 420 -24.66 8.34 -31.29
N GLY A 421 -24.26 9.60 -31.46
CA GLY A 421 -25.19 10.71 -31.72
C GLY A 421 -24.43 11.98 -32.12
N ARG A 422 -24.75 12.54 -33.30
CA ARG A 422 -24.01 13.67 -33.90
C ARG A 422 -24.11 14.95 -33.06
N GLY A 423 -22.98 15.48 -32.58
CA GLY A 423 -22.91 16.80 -31.91
C GLY A 423 -21.47 17.33 -31.81
N ARG A 424 -21.19 18.44 -32.50
CA ARG A 424 -19.87 19.09 -32.72
C ARG A 424 -18.88 19.12 -31.53
N LEU A 425 -17.59 18.99 -31.86
CA LEU A 425 -16.44 19.40 -31.04
C LEU A 425 -16.62 20.80 -30.41
N ARG A 426 -16.37 20.90 -29.10
CA ARG A 426 -15.64 22.01 -28.47
C ARG A 426 -14.84 21.49 -27.27
N THR A 427 -13.57 21.88 -27.21
CA THR A 427 -12.66 21.68 -26.08
C THR A 427 -12.89 22.73 -25.00
N HIS A 428 -12.90 22.36 -23.71
CA HIS A 428 -12.17 23.04 -22.62
C HIS A 428 -12.40 22.37 -21.24
N ALA A 429 -11.62 22.80 -20.24
CA ALA A 429 -11.35 22.09 -18.99
C ALA A 429 -12.12 22.65 -17.76
N SER A 430 -11.98 21.94 -16.63
CA SER A 430 -12.27 22.34 -15.24
C SER A 430 -13.65 22.93 -14.93
N HIS A 431 -14.45 22.23 -14.11
CA HIS A 431 -15.74 22.75 -13.65
C HIS A 431 -15.70 23.33 -12.24
N THR A 432 -15.37 24.62 -12.17
CA THR A 432 -15.80 25.51 -11.10
C THR A 432 -17.30 25.79 -11.25
N VAL A 433 -18.12 25.46 -10.24
CA VAL A 433 -19.58 25.68 -10.31
C VAL A 433 -19.88 27.16 -10.14
N SER A 434 -20.42 27.79 -11.18
CA SER A 434 -20.67 29.23 -11.23
C SER A 434 -22.10 29.57 -11.65
N ARG A 435 -23.02 29.56 -10.68
CA ARG A 435 -24.00 30.65 -10.38
C ARG A 435 -25.08 30.25 -9.37
N PHE A 436 -25.66 29.05 -9.47
CA PHE A 436 -26.64 28.53 -8.51
C PHE A 436 -26.49 27.01 -8.32
N CYS A 437 -26.61 26.53 -7.07
CA CYS A 437 -26.63 25.11 -6.74
C CYS A 437 -27.62 24.83 -5.59
N CYS A 438 -28.43 23.78 -5.73
CA CYS A 438 -29.37 23.33 -4.71
C CYS A 438 -29.11 21.84 -4.43
N SER A 439 -28.91 21.45 -3.17
CA SER A 439 -28.84 20.03 -2.79
C SER A 439 -30.07 19.58 -2.00
N PRO A 440 -30.43 18.29 -2.04
CA PRO A 440 -31.43 17.74 -1.13
C PRO A 440 -30.93 17.70 0.32
N THR A 441 -31.84 17.41 1.23
CA THR A 441 -31.64 17.25 2.68
C THR A 441 -30.54 16.23 3.00
N SER A 442 -29.66 16.53 3.95
CA SER A 442 -28.52 15.66 4.31
C SER A 442 -28.46 15.30 5.80
N THR A 443 -28.21 14.03 6.08
CA THR A 443 -27.87 13.48 7.40
C THR A 443 -26.40 13.03 7.44
N GLY A 444 -25.63 13.47 8.43
CA GLY A 444 -24.21 13.11 8.60
C GLY A 444 -23.21 14.25 8.36
N PHE A 445 -22.03 13.93 7.83
CA PHE A 445 -21.00 14.92 7.47
C PHE A 445 -21.22 15.45 6.05
N CYS A 446 -21.27 16.78 5.89
CA CYS A 446 -21.44 17.44 4.60
C CYS A 446 -20.34 18.47 4.33
N CYS A 447 -19.71 18.37 3.16
CA CYS A 447 -18.66 19.27 2.66
C CYS A 447 -18.97 19.63 1.18
N PRO A 448 -19.60 20.78 0.89
CA PRO A 448 -19.89 21.18 -0.49
C PRO A 448 -18.62 21.58 -1.27
N PRO A 449 -18.61 21.45 -2.61
CA PRO A 449 -17.50 21.85 -3.46
C PRO A 449 -17.30 23.37 -3.51
N HIS A 450 -16.18 23.83 -4.10
CA HIS A 450 -15.95 25.25 -4.35
C HIS A 450 -16.99 25.83 -5.33
N ILE A 451 -17.75 26.81 -4.85
CA ILE A 451 -18.86 27.45 -5.57
C ILE A 451 -18.62 28.97 -5.67
N HIS A 452 -18.81 29.51 -6.88
CA HIS A 452 -18.85 30.94 -7.17
C HIS A 452 -20.29 31.35 -7.50
N GLY A 453 -21.11 31.56 -6.48
CA GLY A 453 -22.55 31.82 -6.63
C GLY A 453 -23.35 31.57 -5.35
N VAL A 454 -24.66 31.38 -5.49
CA VAL A 454 -25.57 31.09 -4.37
C VAL A 454 -25.72 29.57 -4.20
N LEU A 455 -25.60 29.09 -2.97
CA LEU A 455 -25.80 27.70 -2.57
C LEU A 455 -26.99 27.60 -1.62
N LEU A 456 -27.97 26.74 -1.95
CA LEU A 456 -29.19 26.52 -1.18
C LEU A 456 -29.22 25.10 -0.59
N PHE A 457 -29.41 25.00 0.72
CA PHE A 457 -29.73 23.76 1.44
C PHE A 457 -31.05 23.93 2.19
N PRO A 458 -32.00 22.97 2.12
CA PRO A 458 -33.25 23.05 2.86
C PRO A 458 -33.07 22.79 4.37
N HIS A 459 -32.55 21.63 4.77
CA HIS A 459 -32.29 21.28 6.18
C HIS A 459 -31.08 20.35 6.32
N ILE A 460 -30.35 20.46 7.44
CA ILE A 460 -29.16 19.65 7.74
C ILE A 460 -29.21 19.14 9.19
N HIS A 461 -29.05 17.83 9.37
CA HIS A 461 -28.87 17.16 10.66
C HIS A 461 -27.50 16.49 10.70
N GLY A 462 -26.52 17.08 11.41
CA GLY A 462 -25.16 16.56 11.47
C GLY A 462 -24.08 17.65 11.54
N VAL A 463 -23.00 17.48 10.77
CA VAL A 463 -21.85 18.37 10.75
C VAL A 463 -21.68 18.99 9.37
N LEU A 464 -21.76 20.31 9.28
CA LEU A 464 -21.52 21.06 8.04
C LEU A 464 -20.18 21.80 8.11
N LEU A 465 -19.27 21.48 7.17
CA LEU A 465 -17.98 22.15 7.00
C LEU A 465 -17.94 22.88 5.67
N PHE A 466 -17.67 24.18 5.67
CA PHE A 466 -17.54 24.96 4.44
C PHE A 466 -16.10 24.93 3.89
N PRO A 467 -15.92 24.91 2.55
CA PRO A 467 -14.59 25.01 1.94
C PRO A 467 -13.96 26.39 2.24
N PRO A 468 -12.63 26.49 2.37
CA PRO A 468 -11.96 27.61 3.06
C PRO A 468 -12.04 28.99 2.39
N ARG A 469 -12.66 29.14 1.21
CA ARG A 469 -12.84 30.42 0.50
C ARG A 469 -14.06 30.42 -0.45
N PRO A 470 -15.29 30.70 0.01
CA PRO A 470 -16.41 30.98 -0.87
C PRO A 470 -16.49 32.45 -1.26
N TRP A 471 -16.96 32.73 -2.47
CA TRP A 471 -17.30 34.07 -2.96
C TRP A 471 -18.79 34.10 -3.35
N GLY A 472 -19.66 34.54 -2.43
CA GLY A 472 -21.10 34.60 -2.66
C GLY A 472 -21.93 34.74 -1.38
N SER A 473 -23.24 34.97 -1.54
CA SER A 473 -24.20 34.99 -0.44
C SER A 473 -24.75 33.60 -0.15
N VAL A 474 -24.75 33.21 1.13
CA VAL A 474 -25.39 31.98 1.61
C VAL A 474 -26.72 32.36 2.27
N PRO A 475 -27.88 31.98 1.71
CA PRO A 475 -29.20 32.21 2.31
C PRO A 475 -29.43 31.35 3.57
N PRO A 476 -30.43 31.69 4.41
CA PRO A 476 -30.62 31.03 5.70
C PRO A 476 -30.98 29.55 5.56
N THR A 477 -30.26 28.71 6.31
CA THR A 477 -30.58 27.31 6.55
C THR A 477 -30.98 27.12 8.02
N HIS A 478 -31.55 25.97 8.37
CA HIS A 478 -31.68 25.53 9.76
C HIS A 478 -30.73 24.35 9.99
N ILE A 479 -29.84 24.49 10.98
CA ILE A 479 -28.86 23.44 11.34
C ILE A 479 -29.17 22.92 12.75
N HIS A 480 -29.35 21.60 12.84
CA HIS A 480 -29.39 20.87 14.11
C HIS A 480 -28.09 20.05 14.23
N GLY A 481 -27.09 20.58 14.95
CA GLY A 481 -25.77 19.95 15.07
C GLY A 481 -24.60 20.93 15.15
N PHE A 482 -23.50 20.61 14.48
CA PHE A 482 -22.27 21.41 14.45
C PHE A 482 -22.09 22.12 13.10
N CYS A 483 -21.70 23.39 13.13
CA CYS A 483 -21.39 24.16 11.92
C CYS A 483 -20.03 24.86 12.04
N CYS A 484 -19.20 24.74 11.00
CA CYS A 484 -17.94 25.46 10.87
C CYS A 484 -17.96 26.34 9.62
N PRO A 485 -18.33 27.63 9.71
CA PRO A 485 -18.32 28.56 8.58
C PRO A 485 -16.88 28.82 8.09
N PRO A 486 -16.70 29.34 6.87
CA PRO A 486 -15.39 29.58 6.28
C PRO A 486 -14.85 30.97 6.62
N THR A 487 -13.55 31.18 6.42
CA THR A 487 -12.97 32.52 6.43
C THR A 487 -13.42 33.28 5.17
N SER A 488 -13.87 34.53 5.35
CA SER A 488 -14.46 35.34 4.28
C SER A 488 -14.00 36.80 4.33
N THR A 489 -13.89 37.40 3.15
CA THR A 489 -13.66 38.83 2.92
C THR A 489 -14.89 39.40 2.21
N GLY A 490 -15.92 39.77 2.98
CA GLY A 490 -17.20 40.24 2.44
C GLY A 490 -18.32 40.24 3.49
N PHE A 491 -19.57 40.34 3.02
CA PHE A 491 -20.76 40.18 3.87
C PHE A 491 -21.07 38.68 4.06
N PHE A 492 -21.16 38.25 5.32
CA PHE A 492 -21.55 36.88 5.68
C PHE A 492 -22.73 36.91 6.65
N CYS A 493 -23.79 36.18 6.30
CA CYS A 493 -24.97 35.93 7.13
C CYS A 493 -25.02 34.43 7.42
N SER A 494 -24.90 34.03 8.69
CA SER A 494 -24.93 32.61 9.07
C SER A 494 -26.37 32.11 9.29
N PRO A 495 -26.65 30.80 9.13
CA PRO A 495 -27.97 30.18 9.36
C PRO A 495 -28.43 30.13 10.82
N HIS A 496 -29.72 29.85 11.06
CA HIS A 496 -30.22 29.57 12.42
C HIS A 496 -29.65 28.23 12.93
N VAL A 497 -28.98 28.25 14.09
CA VAL A 497 -28.31 27.07 14.66
C VAL A 497 -28.95 26.66 16.00
N HIS A 498 -29.40 25.40 16.05
CA HIS A 498 -29.68 24.67 17.29
C HIS A 498 -28.53 23.68 17.53
N GLY A 499 -27.54 24.06 18.34
CA GLY A 499 -26.31 23.31 18.53
C GLY A 499 -25.08 24.17 18.76
N VAL A 500 -23.98 23.88 18.07
CA VAL A 500 -22.67 24.54 18.28
C VAL A 500 -22.16 25.16 16.98
N LEU A 501 -21.80 26.44 17.03
CA LEU A 501 -21.20 27.19 15.92
C LEU A 501 -19.72 27.49 16.22
N LEU A 502 -18.82 26.96 15.38
CA LEU A 502 -17.37 27.05 15.51
C LEU A 502 -16.78 27.88 14.35
N SER A 503 -16.61 29.19 14.54
CA SER A 503 -16.01 30.03 13.51
C SER A 503 -14.46 29.92 13.56
N PRO A 504 -13.78 29.44 12.50
CA PRO A 504 -12.33 29.25 12.51
C PRO A 504 -11.56 30.58 12.35
N PRO A 505 -10.35 30.70 12.92
CA PRO A 505 -9.43 31.80 12.62
C PRO A 505 -8.82 31.62 11.21
N PRO A 506 -8.26 32.67 10.55
CA PRO A 506 -7.85 33.96 11.10
C PRO A 506 -8.40 35.22 10.37
N THR A 507 -8.27 36.39 11.02
CA THR A 507 -8.43 37.75 10.48
C THR A 507 -9.58 37.97 9.49
N SER A 508 -10.80 38.08 10.00
CA SER A 508 -11.90 38.69 9.25
C SER A 508 -11.69 40.21 9.14
N THR A 509 -11.90 40.76 7.95
CA THR A 509 -11.98 42.20 7.68
C THR A 509 -13.30 42.50 6.96
N GLY A 510 -14.26 43.09 7.69
CA GLY A 510 -15.60 43.34 7.16
C GLY A 510 -16.68 43.51 8.24
N PHE A 511 -17.94 43.38 7.82
CA PHE A 511 -19.13 43.35 8.69
C PHE A 511 -19.60 41.91 8.87
N CYS A 512 -19.74 41.47 10.12
CA CYS A 512 -20.27 40.14 10.45
C CYS A 512 -21.64 40.25 11.12
N CYS A 513 -22.66 39.66 10.51
CA CYS A 513 -24.01 39.56 11.04
C CYS A 513 -24.27 38.13 11.53
N SER A 514 -24.21 37.94 12.85
CA SER A 514 -24.40 36.61 13.45
C SER A 514 -25.90 36.33 13.75
N PRO A 515 -26.40 35.10 13.48
CA PRO A 515 -27.80 34.71 13.63
C PRO A 515 -28.19 34.40 15.08
N HIS A 516 -29.48 34.15 15.33
CA HIS A 516 -29.91 33.59 16.60
C HIS A 516 -29.33 32.17 16.79
N VAL A 517 -28.73 31.94 17.95
CA VAL A 517 -28.14 30.64 18.34
C VAL A 517 -28.82 30.14 19.61
N HIS A 518 -29.36 28.92 19.56
CA HIS A 518 -29.77 28.16 20.74
C HIS A 518 -28.71 27.07 21.01
N GLY A 519 -27.79 27.34 21.94
CA GLY A 519 -26.65 26.45 22.23
C GLY A 519 -25.37 27.22 22.56
N VAL A 520 -24.25 26.87 21.90
CA VAL A 520 -22.92 27.43 22.21
C VAL A 520 -22.33 28.14 21.00
N LEU A 521 -21.85 29.37 21.20
CA LEU A 521 -21.13 30.15 20.19
C LEU A 521 -19.67 30.38 20.58
N LEU A 522 -18.76 29.89 19.74
CA LEU A 522 -17.31 30.14 19.79
C LEU A 522 -16.93 31.05 18.62
N SER A 523 -16.59 32.31 18.92
CA SER A 523 -16.19 33.33 17.94
C SER A 523 -14.66 33.53 17.96
N PRO A 524 -13.98 33.76 16.83
CA PRO A 524 -12.54 34.09 16.78
C PRO A 524 -12.29 35.62 16.86
N HIS A 525 -11.03 36.04 16.88
CA HIS A 525 -10.65 37.46 16.84
C HIS A 525 -11.23 38.21 15.64
N VAL A 526 -11.78 39.41 15.87
CA VAL A 526 -12.43 40.25 14.85
C VAL A 526 -11.70 41.57 14.66
N HIS A 527 -11.38 41.94 13.42
CA HIS A 527 -10.90 43.27 13.02
C HIS A 527 -11.96 43.96 12.14
N GLY A 528 -12.94 44.64 12.74
CA GLY A 528 -14.06 45.23 12.01
C GLY A 528 -15.23 45.67 12.87
N VAL A 529 -16.45 45.59 12.34
CA VAL A 529 -17.70 45.85 13.08
C VAL A 529 -18.41 44.53 13.34
N LEU A 530 -18.72 44.25 14.61
CA LEU A 530 -19.46 43.07 15.05
C LEU A 530 -20.83 43.47 15.62
N LEU A 531 -21.89 42.92 15.03
CA LEU A 531 -23.25 42.96 15.59
C LEU A 531 -23.47 41.70 16.43
N SER A 532 -23.71 41.86 17.73
CA SER A 532 -23.88 40.72 18.65
C SER A 532 -25.20 39.98 18.38
N PRO A 533 -25.17 38.64 18.23
CA PRO A 533 -26.37 37.83 18.03
C PRO A 533 -27.22 37.73 19.30
N HIS A 534 -28.51 37.41 19.13
CA HIS A 534 -29.37 36.92 20.20
C HIS A 534 -29.02 35.45 20.50
N VAL A 535 -28.23 35.22 21.55
CA VAL A 535 -27.82 33.88 22.00
C VAL A 535 -28.68 33.45 23.20
N HIS A 536 -29.31 32.28 23.09
CA HIS A 536 -29.90 31.54 24.21
C HIS A 536 -28.98 30.37 24.57
N GLY A 537 -28.00 30.64 25.44
CA GLY A 537 -26.99 29.66 25.86
C GLY A 537 -25.66 30.31 26.25
N VAL A 538 -24.54 29.71 25.86
CA VAL A 538 -23.17 30.12 26.27
C VAL A 538 -22.47 30.85 25.13
N LEU A 539 -21.85 31.99 25.47
CA LEU A 539 -21.11 32.85 24.54
C LEU A 539 -19.69 33.07 25.07
N LEU A 540 -18.68 32.80 24.25
CA LEU A 540 -17.27 32.98 24.60
C LEU A 540 -16.57 33.81 23.52
N PHE A 541 -15.88 34.88 23.94
CA PHE A 541 -15.19 35.84 23.09
C PHE A 541 -13.68 35.91 23.38
N PRO A 542 -12.84 35.86 22.33
CA PRO A 542 -11.45 36.27 22.36
C PRO A 542 -11.28 37.55 21.51
N HIS A 543 -10.79 38.65 22.12
CA HIS A 543 -10.41 39.97 21.55
C HIS A 543 -11.08 40.52 20.25
N VAL A 544 -11.66 41.73 20.35
CA VAL A 544 -12.24 42.49 19.22
C VAL A 544 -11.47 43.80 18.99
N HIS A 545 -10.90 43.96 17.80
CA HIS A 545 -10.22 45.18 17.35
C HIS A 545 -11.13 46.00 16.42
N GLY A 546 -12.11 46.70 17.00
CA GLY A 546 -13.06 47.51 16.24
C GLY A 546 -14.30 47.91 17.04
N VAL A 547 -15.46 48.00 16.39
CA VAL A 547 -16.74 48.44 17.01
C VAL A 547 -17.61 47.23 17.34
N LEU A 548 -18.19 47.21 18.54
CA LEU A 548 -19.09 46.17 19.02
C LEU A 548 -20.45 46.77 19.40
N LEU A 549 -21.54 46.20 18.87
CA LEU A 549 -22.91 46.63 19.17
C LEU A 549 -23.72 45.47 19.77
N PHE A 550 -24.43 45.74 20.88
CA PHE A 550 -25.26 44.78 21.60
C PHE A 550 -26.77 45.07 21.40
N PRO A 551 -27.62 44.03 21.28
CA PRO A 551 -29.06 44.19 21.39
C PRO A 551 -29.47 44.44 22.87
N PRO A 552 -30.65 45.04 23.15
CA PRO A 552 -30.95 45.63 24.46
C PRO A 552 -30.99 44.71 25.69
N ARG A 553 -31.04 43.37 25.53
CA ARG A 553 -31.10 42.41 26.65
C ARG A 553 -30.48 41.04 26.30
N PRO A 554 -29.29 40.69 26.82
CA PRO A 554 -28.84 39.30 26.88
C PRO A 554 -29.48 38.57 28.08
N ARG A 555 -30.14 37.43 27.85
CA ARG A 555 -30.52 36.46 28.90
C ARG A 555 -29.60 35.24 28.81
N GLY A 556 -28.38 35.36 29.34
CA GLY A 556 -27.38 34.30 29.38
C GLY A 556 -26.18 34.68 30.23
N SER A 557 -25.47 33.68 30.75
CA SER A 557 -24.27 33.87 31.57
C SER A 557 -23.06 34.15 30.68
N ALA A 558 -22.59 35.40 30.65
CA ALA A 558 -21.30 35.73 30.07
C ALA A 558 -20.18 35.33 31.04
N VAL A 559 -19.21 34.56 30.56
CA VAL A 559 -18.01 34.19 31.34
C VAL A 559 -16.85 35.06 30.86
N PRO A 560 -16.42 36.08 31.62
CA PRO A 560 -15.21 36.83 31.29
C PRO A 560 -13.97 35.96 31.59
N PRO A 561 -12.92 36.00 30.75
CA PRO A 561 -11.63 35.43 31.11
C PRO A 561 -11.02 36.29 32.23
N HIS A 562 -11.05 35.80 33.47
CA HIS A 562 -10.58 36.56 34.62
C HIS A 562 -9.04 36.53 34.71
N PRO A 563 -8.35 37.68 34.67
CA PRO A 563 -6.91 37.76 34.91
C PRO A 563 -6.60 38.09 36.38
N GLN A 564 -5.31 38.10 36.73
CA GLN A 564 -4.84 38.95 37.83
C GLN A 564 -5.04 40.41 37.42
N GLY A 565 -5.84 41.14 38.20
CA GLY A 565 -6.13 42.56 37.94
C GLY A 565 -7.32 42.80 37.01
N SER A 566 -8.08 43.83 37.31
CA SER A 566 -9.29 44.23 36.60
C SER A 566 -9.01 44.84 35.22
N ALA A 567 -9.54 44.21 34.17
CA ALA A 567 -9.75 44.87 32.88
C ALA A 567 -10.95 44.24 32.12
N LEU A 568 -11.85 45.09 31.64
CA LEU A 568 -12.79 44.75 30.56
C LEU A 568 -12.00 44.39 29.28
N PRO A 569 -12.57 43.63 28.33
CA PRO A 569 -11.89 43.32 27.07
C PRO A 569 -11.41 44.60 26.37
N HIS A 570 -10.16 44.61 25.91
CA HIS A 570 -9.56 45.75 25.22
C HIS A 570 -10.33 46.10 23.93
N VAL A 571 -11.17 47.14 24.00
CA VAL A 571 -11.89 47.72 22.85
C VAL A 571 -11.20 49.02 22.45
N HIS A 572 -10.62 49.06 21.25
CA HIS A 572 -9.81 50.21 20.82
C HIS A 572 -10.61 51.41 20.27
N ARG A 573 -11.88 51.25 19.86
CA ARG A 573 -12.75 52.38 19.44
C ARG A 573 -14.25 52.14 19.71
N VAL A 574 -14.81 52.97 20.60
CA VAL A 574 -16.23 53.32 20.78
C VAL A 574 -17.21 52.15 21.10
N LEU A 575 -17.77 52.20 22.32
CA LEU A 575 -19.07 51.58 22.64
C LEU A 575 -20.20 52.57 22.35
N LEU A 576 -21.24 52.13 21.64
CA LEU A 576 -22.52 52.83 21.56
C LEU A 576 -23.59 51.99 22.26
N SER A 577 -23.97 52.43 23.46
CA SER A 577 -25.18 51.96 24.14
C SER A 577 -26.33 52.90 23.75
N PRO A 578 -27.41 52.43 23.09
CA PRO A 578 -28.59 53.26 22.89
C PRO A 578 -29.22 53.55 24.27
N HIS A 579 -29.49 54.83 24.52
CA HIS A 579 -29.98 55.29 25.82
C HIS A 579 -31.33 54.67 26.21
N VAL A 580 -31.49 54.48 27.51
CA VAL A 580 -32.76 54.17 28.17
C VAL A 580 -33.76 55.31 27.95
N HIS A 581 -34.94 54.98 27.43
CA HIS A 581 -36.23 55.60 27.77
C HIS A 581 -37.34 54.56 27.59
#